data_AF-A0A969RHP1-F1
#
_entry.id   AF-A0A969RHP1-F1
#
_cell.length_a   1.000
_cell.length_b   1.000
_cell.length_c   1.000
_cell.angle_alpha   90.00
_cell.angle_beta   90.00
_cell.angle_gamma   90.00
#
_symmetry.space_group_name_H-M   'P 1'
#
loop_
_entity.id
_entity.type
_entity.pdbx_description
1 polymer ?
#
loop_
_entity_poly.entity_id
_entity_poly.type
_entity_poly.pdbx_seq_one_letter_code
_entity_poly.pdbx_strand_id
1 'polypeptide(L)' 'MADLTQLTGDYAASWLPWIMIPMVFYILPFPVFALLFLWIERMTVEEEN' A
#
# COMPACT_ATOMS: atom_id res chain seq x y z
N MET A 1 -23.31 -23.52 3.43
CA MET A 1 -23.25 -22.85 4.75
C MET A 1 -22.03 -21.96 4.68
N ALA A 2 -22.17 -20.64 4.79
CA ALA A 2 -21.01 -19.75 4.77
C ALA A 2 -20.19 -19.96 6.04
N ASP A 3 -18.87 -20.05 5.92
CA ASP A 3 -17.97 -20.02 7.08
C ASP A 3 -17.94 -18.59 7.63
N LEU A 4 -18.44 -18.41 8.85
CA LEU A 4 -18.58 -17.10 9.51
C LEU A 4 -17.36 -16.69 10.31
N THR A 5 -16.37 -17.57 10.45
CA THR A 5 -15.21 -17.34 11.33
C THR A 5 -14.01 -16.76 10.62
N GLN A 6 -13.99 -16.78 9.28
CA GLN A 6 -12.84 -16.42 8.46
C GLN A 6 -13.23 -15.46 7.33
N LEU A 7 -12.28 -14.61 6.93
CA LEU A 7 -12.42 -13.77 5.75
C LEU A 7 -12.21 -14.61 4.50
N THR A 8 -13.30 -15.08 3.91
CA THR A 8 -13.33 -15.83 2.65
C THR A 8 -14.10 -15.05 1.58
N GLY A 9 -13.94 -15.43 0.32
CA GLY A 9 -14.61 -14.78 -0.80
C GLY A 9 -15.10 -15.79 -1.83
N ASP A 10 -16.40 -15.72 -2.16
CA ASP A 10 -17.03 -16.52 -3.21
C ASP A 10 -17.03 -15.74 -4.55
N TYR A 11 -15.84 -15.34 -4.97
CA TYR A 11 -15.59 -14.66 -6.24
C TYR A 11 -14.25 -15.14 -6.82
N ALA A 12 -14.06 -14.95 -8.13
CA ALA A 12 -12.84 -15.38 -8.81
C ALA A 12 -11.60 -14.69 -8.20
N ALA A 13 -10.54 -15.47 -7.98
CA ALA A 13 -9.28 -15.01 -7.37
C ALA A 13 -9.46 -14.36 -5.97
N SER A 14 -10.24 -15.00 -5.08
CA SER A 14 -10.45 -14.55 -3.70
C SER A 14 -9.18 -14.52 -2.82
N TRP A 15 -8.07 -15.07 -3.28
CA TRP A 15 -6.74 -14.89 -2.67
C TRP A 15 -6.15 -13.49 -2.90
N LEU A 16 -6.64 -12.75 -3.90
CA LEU A 16 -6.04 -11.48 -4.31
C LEU A 16 -6.16 -10.39 -3.24
N PRO A 17 -7.30 -10.20 -2.53
CA PRO A 17 -7.37 -9.25 -1.42
C PRO A 17 -6.46 -9.61 -0.25
N TRP A 18 -6.20 -10.91 -0.04
CA TRP A 18 -5.29 -11.36 1.03
C TRP A 18 -3.87 -10.84 0.84
N ILE A 19 -3.40 -10.62 -0.39
CA ILE A 19 -2.09 -10.01 -0.66
C ILE A 19 -2.17 -8.53 -1.01
N MET A 20 -3.17 -8.10 -1.79
CA MET A 20 -3.27 -6.73 -2.28
C MET A 20 -3.60 -5.74 -1.17
N ILE A 21 -4.45 -6.10 -0.20
CA ILE A 21 -4.75 -5.21 0.92
C ILE A 21 -3.47 -4.97 1.74
N PRO A 22 -2.74 -6.01 2.18
CA PRO A 22 -1.42 -5.83 2.78
C PRO A 22 -0.46 -4.96 1.99
N MET A 23 -0.32 -5.29 0.72
CA MET A 23 0.63 -4.65 -0.16
C MET A 23 0.36 -3.15 -0.28
N VAL A 24 -0.89 -2.75 -0.51
CA VAL A 24 -1.23 -1.35 -0.76
C VAL A 24 -1.37 -0.53 0.53
N PHE A 25 -1.85 -1.11 1.63
CA PHE A 25 -2.16 -0.33 2.83
C PHE A 25 -1.02 -0.22 3.84
N TYR A 26 -0.06 -1.15 3.86
CA TYR A 26 1.02 -1.08 4.86
C TYR A 26 2.40 -1.48 4.35
N ILE A 27 2.54 -2.07 3.16
CA ILE A 27 3.85 -2.33 2.56
C ILE A 27 4.28 -1.17 1.66
N LEU A 28 3.50 -0.86 0.62
CA LEU A 28 3.79 0.17 -0.38
C LEU A 28 3.75 1.62 0.14
N PRO A 29 2.93 1.99 1.15
CA PRO A 29 2.92 3.38 1.61
C PRO A 29 4.27 3.84 2.14
N PHE A 30 5.06 2.98 2.78
CA PHE A 30 6.36 3.38 3.33
C PHE A 30 7.39 3.73 2.23
N PRO A 31 7.61 2.88 1.20
CA PRO A 31 8.42 3.26 0.04
C PRO A 31 7.88 4.50 -0.67
N VAL A 32 6.56 4.63 -0.84
CA VAL A 32 5.95 5.78 -1.52
C VAL A 32 6.21 7.08 -0.74
N PHE A 33 6.00 7.06 0.58
CA PHE A 33 6.29 8.22 1.44
C PHE A 33 7.79 8.54 1.47
N ALA A 34 8.66 7.54 1.48
CA ALA A 34 10.10 7.77 1.42
C ALA A 34 10.52 8.45 0.10
N LEU A 35 10.00 7.99 -1.04
CA LEU A 35 10.29 8.61 -2.33
C LEU A 35 9.74 10.03 -2.43
N LEU A 36 8.51 10.26 -1.97
CA LEU A 36 7.92 11.60 -1.92
C LEU A 36 8.71 12.53 -1.01
N PHE A 37 9.13 12.05 0.17
CA PHE A 37 9.95 12.82 1.10
C PHE A 37 11.27 13.26 0.46
N LEU A 38 12.01 12.34 -0.14
CA LEU A 38 13.27 12.66 -0.82
C LEU A 38 13.08 13.67 -1.96
N TRP A 39 11.97 13.57 -2.70
CA TRP A 39 11.66 14.51 -3.77
C TRP A 39 11.35 15.91 -3.23
N ILE A 40 10.54 16.02 -2.17
CA ILE A 40 10.20 17.29 -1.52
C ILE A 40 11.47 17.97 -1.01
N GLU A 41 12.29 17.27 -0.22
CA GLU A 41 13.54 17.82 0.33
C GLU A 41 14.49 18.30 -0.76
N ARG A 42 14.58 17.58 -1.89
CA ARG A 42 15.39 18.01 -3.03
C ARG A 42 14.91 19.34 -3.60
N MET A 43 13.59 19.53 -3.74
CA MET A 43 13.02 20.78 -4.25
C MET A 43 13.27 21.95 -3.30
N THR A 44 13.11 21.74 -1.99
CA THR A 44 13.37 22.77 -0.98
C THR A 44 14.82 23.26 -1.05
N VAL A 45 15.79 22.36 -1.23
CA VAL A 45 17.21 22.70 -1.36
C VAL A 45 17.51 23.44 -2.67
N GLU A 46 16.83 23.12 -3.77
CA GLU A 46 16.99 23.80 -5.06
C GLU A 46 16.44 25.24 -5.02
N GLU A 47 15.40 25.53 -4.22
CA GLU A 47 14.85 26.89 -4.08
C GLU A 47 15.71 27.83 -3.20
N GLU A 48 16.53 27.28 -2.28
CA GLU A 48 17.36 28.06 -1.36
C GLU A 48 18.71 28.51 -1.98
N ASN A 49 19.16 27.87 -3.07
CA ASN A 49 20.43 28.17 -3.77
C ASN A 49 20.26 29.12 -4.96
#